data_AF-A0AAD5CDU5-F1
#
_entry.id   AF-A0AAD5CDU5-F1
#
_cell.length_a   1.000
_cell.length_b   1.000
_cell.length_c   1.000
_cell.angle_alpha   90.00
_cell.angle_beta   90.00
_cell.angle_gamma   90.00
#
_symmetry.space_group_name_H-M   'P 1'
#
loop_
_entity.id
_entity.type
_entity.pdbx_description
1 polymer ?
#
loop_
_entity_poly.entity_id
_entity_poly.type
_entity_poly.pdbx_seq_one_letter_code
_entity_poly.pdbx_strand_id
1 'polypeptide(L)'
;MQPNLNKFLELGRPAWKEARATLQKLLSSAEPALQNNASLRQKALLPMDEVEMLLPIAIGDYTDFFSSMHHAKNCGTIFRGPENPINPNWFHLPIAYHGRASSIVISGTDIIRPRGQGHPSANSPPYFGPSRKLDFELEMAAVVGPGNELGKPIDVNEAADHIFGVVLMNDWSARDIQAWEYVPLGPFLGKSFGTTISPWIVTLDALEPFACDAPNQIPQPLPYLAEKVSKNYDISLEVRVKPAGQEESFTVTRSNFNHLYWTLTQQLAHHTINGCNLRPGDLLGTGTISGPEPESYGCLLELTWNGTKELSLGKTTRKFLEDGDEVIFSGCCKGNGYNVGFGTCSGKILPSLP
;
A
#
# COMPACT_ATOMS: atom_id res chain seq x y z
N MET A 1 -1.38 6.13 -28.56
CA MET A 1 -1.58 6.26 -27.10
C MET A 1 -1.60 4.86 -26.50
N GLN A 2 -1.01 4.65 -25.33
CA GLN A 2 -1.11 3.39 -24.60
C GLN A 2 -2.23 3.52 -23.55
N PRO A 3 -2.96 2.44 -23.23
CA PRO A 3 -4.03 2.47 -22.21
C PRO A 3 -3.51 2.46 -20.77
N ASN A 4 -2.20 2.24 -20.57
CA ASN A 4 -1.54 2.15 -19.27
C ASN A 4 -0.07 2.58 -19.39
N LEU A 5 0.61 2.70 -18.24
CA LEU A 5 2.00 3.15 -18.16
C LEU A 5 3.04 2.05 -18.41
N ASN A 6 2.67 0.77 -18.54
CA ASN A 6 3.62 -0.35 -18.54
C ASN A 6 4.77 -0.20 -19.55
N LYS A 7 4.50 0.28 -20.78
CA LYS A 7 5.56 0.51 -21.77
C LYS A 7 6.50 1.66 -21.41
N PHE A 8 6.02 2.67 -20.68
CA PHE A 8 6.87 3.73 -20.16
C PHE A 8 7.70 3.24 -18.97
N LEU A 9 7.12 2.38 -18.11
CA LEU A 9 7.84 1.71 -17.02
C LEU A 9 8.98 0.84 -17.57
N GLU A 10 8.76 0.13 -18.67
CA GLU A 10 9.77 -0.73 -19.30
C GLU A 10 11.02 0.03 -19.78
N LEU A 11 10.92 1.33 -20.11
CA LEU A 11 12.05 2.13 -20.61
C LEU A 11 13.14 2.39 -19.56
N GLY A 12 12.82 2.23 -18.27
CA GLY A 12 13.76 2.39 -17.17
C GLY A 12 14.17 3.82 -16.85
N ARG A 13 15.01 3.92 -15.82
CA ARG A 13 15.35 5.18 -15.15
C ARG A 13 15.87 6.31 -16.04
N PRO A 14 16.72 6.07 -17.06
CA PRO A 14 17.16 7.14 -17.95
C PRO A 14 16.00 7.86 -18.65
N ALA A 15 15.03 7.10 -19.18
CA ALA A 15 13.87 7.66 -19.85
C ALA A 15 12.94 8.40 -18.88
N TRP A 16 12.77 7.88 -17.66
CA TRP A 16 11.95 8.54 -16.64
C TRP A 16 12.56 9.88 -16.21
N LYS A 17 13.88 9.95 -16.05
CA LYS A 17 14.60 11.19 -15.74
C LYS A 17 14.50 12.21 -16.87
N GLU A 18 14.65 11.77 -18.11
CA GLU A 18 14.47 12.63 -19.29
C GLU A 18 13.05 13.21 -19.35
N ALA A 19 12.03 12.36 -19.18
CA ALA A 19 10.63 12.79 -19.14
C ALA A 19 10.37 13.79 -17.99
N ARG A 20 10.86 13.48 -16.79
CA ARG A 20 10.73 14.36 -15.61
C ARG A 20 11.37 15.72 -15.85
N ALA A 21 12.61 15.76 -16.33
CA ALA A 21 13.33 17.00 -16.61
C ALA A 21 12.62 17.83 -17.70
N THR A 22 12.13 17.17 -18.74
CA THR A 22 11.37 17.81 -19.82
C THR A 22 10.07 18.43 -19.31
N LEU A 23 9.30 17.70 -18.51
CA LEU A 23 8.05 18.21 -17.91
C LEU A 23 8.31 19.35 -16.93
N GLN A 24 9.33 19.24 -16.07
CA GLN A 24 9.72 20.32 -15.16
C GLN A 24 10.10 21.60 -15.91
N LYS A 25 10.84 21.46 -17.03
CA LYS A 25 11.15 22.60 -17.89
C LYS A 25 9.88 23.20 -18.48
N LEU A 26 9.05 22.41 -19.16
CA LEU A 26 7.84 22.88 -19.84
C LEU A 26 6.79 23.50 -18.90
N LEU A 27 6.72 23.03 -17.65
CA LEU A 27 5.79 23.53 -16.63
C LEU A 27 6.38 24.66 -15.77
N SER A 28 7.64 25.04 -15.99
CA SER A 28 8.26 26.16 -15.29
C SER A 28 7.60 27.48 -15.70
N SER A 29 7.42 28.39 -14.72
CA SER A 29 6.91 29.75 -14.98
C SER A 29 7.83 30.60 -15.87
N ALA A 30 9.07 30.16 -16.05
CA ALA A 30 10.08 30.82 -16.90
C ALA A 30 10.18 30.23 -18.32
N GLU A 31 9.45 29.16 -18.65
CA GLU A 31 9.53 28.49 -19.96
C GLU A 31 8.34 28.87 -20.86
N PRO A 32 8.55 29.70 -21.90
CA PRO A 32 7.47 30.17 -22.74
C PRO A 32 6.89 29.10 -23.69
N ALA A 33 7.62 28.00 -23.96
CA ALA A 33 7.25 27.04 -25.00
C ALA A 33 5.81 26.48 -24.86
N LEU A 34 5.40 26.13 -23.64
CA LEU A 34 4.02 25.73 -23.33
C LEU A 34 3.19 26.91 -22.81
N GLN A 35 3.77 27.76 -21.97
CA GLN A 35 3.06 28.86 -21.30
C GLN A 35 2.40 29.85 -22.28
N ASN A 36 3.11 30.22 -23.35
CA ASN A 36 2.66 31.20 -24.34
C ASN A 36 1.93 30.57 -25.54
N ASN A 37 1.86 29.24 -25.60
CA ASN A 37 1.14 28.53 -26.66
C ASN A 37 -0.27 28.17 -26.19
N ALA A 38 -1.18 29.14 -26.20
CA ALA A 38 -2.55 28.97 -25.70
C ALA A 38 -3.29 27.79 -26.34
N SER A 39 -3.15 27.60 -27.66
CA SER A 39 -3.78 26.48 -28.37
C SER A 39 -3.23 25.12 -27.94
N LEU A 40 -1.93 24.99 -27.66
CA LEU A 40 -1.36 23.74 -27.18
C LEU A 40 -1.75 23.50 -25.72
N ARG A 41 -1.68 24.54 -24.88
CA ARG A 41 -2.01 24.48 -23.46
C ARG A 41 -3.45 24.00 -23.24
N GLN A 42 -4.42 24.53 -24.00
CA GLN A 42 -5.82 24.12 -23.92
C GLN A 42 -6.03 22.64 -24.29
N LYS A 43 -5.19 22.08 -25.16
CA LYS A 43 -5.28 20.66 -25.57
C LYS A 43 -4.51 19.72 -24.65
N ALA A 44 -3.49 20.22 -23.94
CA ALA A 44 -2.55 19.40 -23.18
C ALA A 44 -2.77 19.43 -21.66
N LEU A 45 -3.37 20.51 -21.12
CA LEU A 45 -3.69 20.63 -19.70
C LEU A 45 -5.21 20.61 -19.53
N LEU A 46 -5.69 19.57 -18.84
CA LEU A 46 -7.10 19.39 -18.54
C LEU A 46 -7.35 19.61 -17.04
N PRO A 47 -8.46 20.27 -16.65
CA PRO A 47 -8.87 20.32 -15.25
C PRO A 47 -9.06 18.92 -14.68
N MET A 48 -8.59 18.70 -13.45
CA MET A 48 -8.61 17.37 -12.82
C MET A 48 -10.04 16.87 -12.54
N ASP A 49 -10.99 17.80 -12.35
CA ASP A 49 -12.42 17.53 -12.15
C ASP A 49 -13.19 17.25 -13.45
N GLU A 50 -12.55 17.43 -14.61
CA GLU A 50 -13.11 17.11 -15.93
C GLU A 50 -12.59 15.76 -16.48
N VAL A 51 -11.77 15.03 -15.71
CA VAL A 51 -11.17 13.75 -16.14
C VAL A 51 -11.46 12.63 -15.15
N GLU A 52 -11.57 11.41 -15.68
CA GLU A 52 -11.69 10.18 -14.90
C GLU A 52 -10.30 9.55 -14.72
N MET A 53 -9.94 9.23 -13.48
CA MET A 53 -8.73 8.48 -13.19
C MET A 53 -8.97 6.99 -13.37
N LEU A 54 -8.04 6.31 -14.04
CA LEU A 54 -8.07 4.87 -14.27
C LEU A 54 -6.91 4.19 -13.52
N LEU A 55 -6.92 2.86 -13.44
CA LEU A 55 -5.75 2.11 -12.99
C LEU A 55 -4.53 2.49 -13.83
N PRO A 56 -3.41 2.94 -13.22
CA PRO A 56 -2.28 3.50 -13.97
C PRO A 56 -1.47 2.43 -14.73
N ILE A 57 -1.63 1.17 -14.35
CA ILE A 57 -0.86 0.02 -14.82
C ILE A 57 -1.76 -1.19 -15.03
N ALA A 58 -1.45 -2.00 -16.04
CA ALA A 58 -1.94 -3.37 -16.11
C ALA A 58 -1.05 -4.22 -15.19
N ILE A 59 -1.60 -4.66 -14.06
CA ILE A 59 -0.85 -5.38 -13.04
C ILE A 59 -0.73 -6.85 -13.47
N GLY A 60 0.50 -7.30 -13.70
CA GLY A 60 0.78 -8.69 -14.01
C GLY A 60 0.63 -9.55 -12.76
N ASP A 61 1.51 -9.30 -11.80
CA ASP A 61 1.50 -9.92 -10.47
C ASP A 61 1.42 -8.86 -9.36
N TYR A 62 0.74 -9.24 -8.27
CA TYR A 62 0.72 -8.49 -7.02
C TYR A 62 1.26 -9.39 -5.91
N THR A 63 2.26 -8.88 -5.20
CA THR A 63 2.82 -9.52 -4.01
C THR A 63 2.67 -8.57 -2.83
N ASP A 64 2.26 -9.11 -1.70
CA ASP A 64 2.01 -8.36 -0.48
C ASP A 64 2.98 -8.79 0.61
N PHE A 65 3.81 -7.84 1.06
CA PHE A 65 4.81 -8.08 2.10
C PHE A 65 4.21 -7.92 3.50
N PHE A 66 5.03 -8.13 4.52
CA PHE A 66 4.62 -7.94 5.91
C PHE A 66 5.71 -7.16 6.68
N SER A 67 6.05 -5.96 6.20
CA SER A 67 7.33 -5.32 6.52
C SER A 67 7.33 -4.34 7.70
N SER A 68 6.18 -4.04 8.30
CA SER A 68 6.13 -3.26 9.55
C SER A 68 6.35 -4.16 10.77
N MET A 69 7.42 -3.89 11.53
CA MET A 69 7.70 -4.60 12.79
C MET A 69 6.59 -4.38 13.82
N HIS A 70 6.06 -3.15 13.90
CA HIS A 70 4.99 -2.82 14.84
C HIS A 70 3.73 -3.60 14.53
N HIS A 71 3.34 -3.68 13.26
CA HIS A 71 2.20 -4.47 12.83
C HIS A 71 2.40 -5.97 13.13
N ALA A 72 3.56 -6.53 12.77
CA ALA A 72 3.91 -7.91 13.07
C ALA A 72 3.85 -8.22 14.58
N LYS A 73 4.36 -7.31 15.42
CA LYS A 73 4.30 -7.40 16.88
C LYS A 73 2.87 -7.36 17.40
N ASN A 74 2.06 -6.44 16.90
CA ASN A 74 0.69 -6.25 17.36
C ASN A 74 -0.18 -7.47 17.01
N CYS A 75 -0.19 -7.89 15.75
CA CYS A 75 -0.89 -9.11 15.30
C CYS A 75 -0.42 -10.34 16.08
N GLY A 76 0.90 -10.49 16.24
CA GLY A 76 1.49 -11.54 17.06
C GLY A 76 0.98 -11.57 18.50
N THR A 77 0.96 -10.40 19.14
CA THR A 77 0.48 -10.27 20.53
C THR A 77 -1.00 -10.59 20.64
N ILE A 78 -1.83 -10.11 19.71
CA ILE A 78 -3.27 -10.34 19.67
C ILE A 78 -3.59 -11.84 19.55
N PHE A 79 -2.87 -12.57 18.69
CA PHE A 79 -3.19 -13.96 18.37
C PHE A 79 -2.42 -15.01 19.18
N ARG A 80 -1.17 -14.72 19.56
CA ARG A 80 -0.26 -15.68 20.23
C ARG A 80 0.15 -15.25 21.64
N GLY A 81 -0.18 -14.03 22.05
CA GLY A 81 0.26 -13.44 23.32
C GLY A 81 1.63 -12.75 23.23
N PRO A 82 2.05 -12.07 24.31
CA PRO A 82 3.17 -11.12 24.30
C PRO A 82 4.57 -11.76 24.38
N GLU A 83 4.68 -13.05 24.69
CA GLU A 83 5.98 -13.68 24.96
C GLU A 83 6.86 -13.79 23.71
N ASN A 84 6.30 -14.24 22.58
CA ASN A 84 7.00 -14.35 21.30
C ASN A 84 6.09 -13.88 20.15
N PRO A 85 5.80 -12.56 20.09
CA PRO A 85 4.81 -12.05 19.16
C PRO A 85 5.29 -12.13 17.71
N ILE A 86 6.59 -12.00 17.44
CA ILE A 86 7.12 -12.08 16.08
C ILE A 86 7.84 -13.42 15.88
N ASN A 87 7.50 -14.13 14.81
CA ASN A 87 8.19 -15.37 14.46
C ASN A 87 9.65 -15.09 14.05
N PRO A 88 10.63 -15.95 14.40
CA PRO A 88 12.05 -15.67 14.18
C PRO A 88 12.42 -15.31 12.73
N ASN A 89 11.82 -16.00 11.75
CA ASN A 89 12.11 -15.78 10.33
C ASN A 89 11.81 -14.35 9.85
N TRP A 90 10.87 -13.65 10.48
CA TRP A 90 10.48 -12.29 10.11
C TRP A 90 11.65 -11.30 10.18
N PHE A 91 12.60 -11.50 11.09
CA PHE A 91 13.79 -10.66 11.22
C PHE A 91 14.92 -11.04 10.26
N HIS A 92 14.78 -12.13 9.50
CA HIS A 92 15.80 -12.64 8.59
C HIS A 92 15.47 -12.45 7.11
N LEU A 93 14.18 -12.32 6.78
CA LEU A 93 13.73 -12.05 5.42
C LEU A 93 12.39 -11.29 5.42
N PRO A 94 12.14 -10.45 4.41
CA PRO A 94 10.85 -9.78 4.23
C PRO A 94 9.81 -10.80 3.75
N ILE A 95 9.06 -11.40 4.69
CA ILE A 95 8.03 -12.39 4.37
C ILE A 95 6.94 -11.73 3.50
N ALA A 96 6.38 -12.52 2.57
CA ALA A 96 5.35 -12.08 1.65
C ALA A 96 4.49 -13.26 1.19
N TYR A 97 3.38 -12.93 0.52
CA TYR A 97 2.55 -13.89 -0.21
C TYR A 97 2.09 -13.28 -1.54
N HIS A 98 1.69 -14.13 -2.47
CA HIS A 98 1.09 -13.66 -3.73
C HIS A 98 -0.34 -13.18 -3.45
N GLY A 99 -0.59 -11.90 -3.73
CA GLY A 99 -1.92 -11.30 -3.67
C GLY A 99 -2.72 -11.58 -4.95
N ARG A 100 -3.89 -10.93 -5.07
CA ARG A 100 -4.77 -11.10 -6.23
C ARG A 100 -4.80 -9.87 -7.13
N ALA A 101 -4.08 -9.92 -8.25
CA ALA A 101 -4.04 -8.81 -9.21
C ALA A 101 -5.42 -8.42 -9.78
N SER A 102 -6.30 -9.39 -10.05
CA SER A 102 -7.60 -9.13 -10.71
C SER A 102 -8.59 -8.31 -9.87
N SER A 103 -8.40 -8.24 -8.56
CA SER A 103 -9.27 -7.52 -7.61
C SER A 103 -8.65 -6.19 -7.16
N ILE A 104 -7.56 -5.75 -7.80
CA ILE A 104 -7.01 -4.42 -7.57
C ILE A 104 -7.85 -3.41 -8.35
N VAL A 105 -8.37 -2.41 -7.64
CA VAL A 105 -9.28 -1.40 -8.16
C VAL A 105 -8.77 0.01 -7.89
N ILE A 106 -9.22 0.97 -8.68
CA ILE A 106 -8.84 2.36 -8.51
C ILE A 106 -9.59 3.01 -7.35
N SER A 107 -8.96 3.98 -6.69
CA SER A 107 -9.58 4.85 -5.68
C SER A 107 -10.97 5.34 -6.09
N GLY A 108 -11.92 5.31 -5.15
CA GLY A 108 -13.33 5.63 -5.36
C GLY A 108 -14.20 4.43 -5.76
N THR A 109 -13.59 3.26 -6.03
CA THR A 109 -14.37 2.03 -6.29
C THR A 109 -14.98 1.51 -4.98
N ASP A 110 -16.28 1.32 -4.98
CA ASP A 110 -17.03 0.70 -3.88
C ASP A 110 -16.60 -0.76 -3.64
N ILE A 111 -16.56 -1.18 -2.38
CA ILE A 111 -16.15 -2.52 -1.97
C ILE A 111 -17.33 -3.24 -1.35
N ILE A 112 -17.75 -4.35 -1.96
CA ILE A 112 -18.85 -5.17 -1.45
C ILE A 112 -18.33 -6.02 -0.29
N ARG A 113 -19.01 -5.99 0.87
CA ARG A 113 -18.70 -6.86 2.00
C ARG A 113 -18.70 -8.33 1.55
N PRO A 114 -17.58 -9.06 1.67
CA PRO A 114 -17.48 -10.41 1.17
C PRO A 114 -18.33 -11.37 2.02
N ARG A 115 -18.79 -12.43 1.38
CA ARG A 115 -19.33 -13.61 2.04
C ARG A 115 -18.27 -14.70 2.04
N GLY A 116 -18.21 -15.47 3.12
CA GLY A 116 -17.31 -16.60 3.20
C GLY A 116 -17.59 -17.47 4.40
N GLN A 117 -16.68 -18.42 4.63
CA GLN A 117 -16.71 -19.23 5.83
C GLN A 117 -15.90 -18.56 6.93
N GLY A 118 -16.46 -18.50 8.14
CA GLY A 118 -15.74 -18.02 9.32
C GLY A 118 -16.00 -18.91 10.54
N HIS A 119 -15.13 -18.81 11.54
CA HIS A 119 -15.18 -19.66 12.73
C HIS A 119 -15.33 -18.81 14.01
N PRO A 120 -16.55 -18.66 14.58
CA PRO A 120 -16.80 -17.68 15.65
C PRO A 120 -16.05 -17.96 16.94
N SER A 121 -15.87 -19.23 17.28
CA SER A 121 -15.16 -19.71 18.47
C SER A 121 -14.65 -21.12 18.23
N ALA A 122 -13.59 -21.56 18.92
CA ALA A 122 -13.00 -22.89 18.75
C ALA A 122 -13.99 -24.08 18.89
N ASN A 123 -15.12 -23.89 19.56
CA ASN A 123 -16.09 -24.95 19.87
C ASN A 123 -17.40 -24.87 19.06
N SER A 124 -17.49 -24.01 18.03
CA SER A 124 -18.69 -23.83 17.20
C SER A 124 -18.42 -24.27 15.75
N PRO A 125 -19.39 -24.88 15.04
CA PRO A 125 -19.23 -25.15 13.61
C PRO A 125 -18.97 -23.85 12.83
N PRO A 126 -18.28 -23.93 11.67
CA PRO A 126 -18.09 -22.75 10.82
C PRO A 126 -19.45 -22.22 10.35
N TYR A 127 -19.54 -20.90 10.18
CA TYR A 127 -20.69 -20.24 9.57
C TYR A 127 -20.39 -19.88 8.12
N PHE A 128 -21.43 -19.75 7.29
CA PHE A 128 -21.35 -19.11 5.97
C PHE A 128 -22.20 -17.85 5.97
N GLY A 129 -21.65 -16.73 5.53
CA GLY A 129 -22.37 -15.46 5.47
C GLY A 129 -21.44 -14.26 5.28
N PRO A 130 -21.98 -13.03 5.42
CA PRO A 130 -21.19 -11.82 5.36
C PRO A 130 -20.11 -11.78 6.44
N SER A 131 -18.91 -11.27 6.10
CA SER A 131 -17.84 -11.06 7.09
C SER A 131 -18.30 -10.12 8.20
N ARG A 132 -18.01 -10.50 9.44
CA ARG A 132 -18.31 -9.76 10.67
C ARG A 132 -17.14 -8.92 11.15
N LYS A 133 -15.96 -9.10 10.56
CA LYS A 133 -14.72 -8.40 10.92
C LYS A 133 -14.03 -7.86 9.67
N LEU A 134 -14.73 -6.96 8.97
CA LEU A 134 -14.18 -6.26 7.81
C LEU A 134 -13.26 -5.13 8.25
N ASP A 135 -12.12 -5.00 7.59
CA ASP A 135 -11.02 -4.14 8.01
C ASP A 135 -10.36 -3.47 6.80
N PHE A 136 -9.67 -2.37 7.06
CA PHE A 136 -8.73 -1.76 6.12
C PHE A 136 -7.30 -2.12 6.53
N GLU A 137 -6.36 -2.03 5.60
CA GLU A 137 -4.93 -2.10 5.87
C GLU A 137 -4.22 -0.91 5.23
N LEU A 138 -3.67 -0.02 6.06
CA LEU A 138 -2.90 1.13 5.60
C LEU A 138 -1.60 0.65 4.98
N GLU A 139 -1.49 0.72 3.66
CA GLU A 139 -0.31 0.33 2.93
C GLU A 139 0.16 1.39 1.94
N MET A 140 1.38 1.21 1.48
CA MET A 140 1.83 1.73 0.20
C MET A 140 2.25 0.57 -0.68
N ALA A 141 2.38 0.80 -1.97
CA ALA A 141 2.87 -0.23 -2.88
C ALA A 141 3.87 0.33 -3.88
N ALA A 142 4.98 -0.38 -4.07
CA ALA A 142 5.97 -0.08 -5.09
C ALA A 142 5.51 -0.61 -6.44
N VAL A 143 5.68 0.20 -7.48
CA VAL A 143 5.42 -0.16 -8.87
C VAL A 143 6.72 -0.52 -9.56
N VAL A 144 6.80 -1.74 -10.07
CA VAL A 144 7.99 -2.24 -10.78
C VAL A 144 8.14 -1.52 -12.13
N GLY A 145 9.35 -1.03 -12.38
CA GLY A 145 9.82 -0.46 -13.63
C GLY A 145 10.30 -1.54 -14.60
N PRO A 146 11.57 -1.53 -15.05
CA PRO A 146 12.13 -2.69 -15.74
C PRO A 146 12.07 -3.92 -14.84
N GLY A 147 11.66 -5.04 -15.40
CA GLY A 147 11.71 -6.34 -14.73
C GLY A 147 13.12 -6.93 -14.70
N ASN A 148 13.17 -8.24 -14.49
CA ASN A 148 14.37 -9.07 -14.66
C ASN A 148 14.03 -10.32 -15.49
N GLU A 149 15.05 -10.94 -16.08
CA GLU A 149 14.86 -12.24 -16.73
C GLU A 149 14.69 -13.35 -15.70
N LEU A 150 13.90 -14.37 -16.02
CA LEU A 150 13.74 -15.55 -15.17
C LEU A 150 15.10 -16.20 -14.91
N GLY A 151 15.40 -16.46 -13.63
CA GLY A 151 16.68 -17.00 -13.17
C GLY A 151 17.76 -15.94 -12.92
N LYS A 152 17.51 -14.66 -13.18
CA LYS A 152 18.47 -13.57 -12.92
C LYS A 152 17.98 -12.68 -11.77
N PRO A 153 18.51 -12.85 -10.54
CA PRO A 153 18.13 -12.02 -9.40
C PRO A 153 18.60 -10.57 -9.57
N ILE A 154 17.95 -9.64 -8.87
CA ILE A 154 18.34 -8.23 -8.81
C ILE A 154 19.12 -8.00 -7.50
N ASP A 155 20.32 -7.40 -7.59
CA ASP A 155 21.09 -7.03 -6.40
C ASP A 155 20.35 -5.94 -5.61
N VAL A 156 20.37 -6.02 -4.28
CA VAL A 156 19.69 -5.04 -3.42
C VAL A 156 20.15 -3.60 -3.66
N ASN A 157 21.40 -3.41 -4.08
CA ASN A 157 21.96 -2.09 -4.38
C ASN A 157 21.58 -1.57 -5.77
N GLU A 158 21.00 -2.40 -6.63
CA GLU A 158 20.46 -2.06 -7.95
C GLU A 158 18.92 -1.99 -7.94
N ALA A 159 18.27 -2.54 -6.93
CA ALA A 159 16.82 -2.65 -6.80
C ALA A 159 16.07 -1.31 -6.97
N ALA A 160 16.65 -0.18 -6.57
CA ALA A 160 16.02 1.13 -6.71
C ALA A 160 15.82 1.54 -8.19
N ASP A 161 16.65 1.04 -9.12
CA ASP A 161 16.51 1.31 -10.55
C ASP A 161 15.36 0.50 -11.19
N HIS A 162 14.85 -0.51 -10.47
CA HIS A 162 13.70 -1.34 -10.85
C HIS A 162 12.39 -0.88 -10.19
N ILE A 163 12.41 0.16 -9.37
CA ILE A 163 11.20 0.74 -8.75
C ILE A 163 10.92 2.08 -9.40
N PHE A 164 9.81 2.18 -10.13
CA PHE A 164 9.42 3.43 -10.76
C PHE A 164 8.95 4.47 -9.73
N GLY A 165 8.12 4.02 -8.79
CA GLY A 165 7.49 4.88 -7.80
C GLY A 165 6.56 4.10 -6.88
N VAL A 166 5.76 4.84 -6.13
CA VAL A 166 4.86 4.30 -5.11
C VAL A 166 3.46 4.89 -5.22
N VAL A 167 2.48 4.12 -4.76
CA VAL A 167 1.07 4.51 -4.60
C VAL A 167 0.62 4.23 -3.16
N LEU A 168 -0.45 4.89 -2.71
CA LEU A 168 -1.20 4.43 -1.54
C LEU A 168 -1.97 3.16 -1.90
N MET A 169 -2.09 2.24 -0.96
CA MET A 169 -2.84 1.01 -1.13
C MET A 169 -3.66 0.70 0.13
N ASN A 170 -4.89 0.23 -0.06
CA ASN A 170 -5.74 -0.35 0.98
C ASN A 170 -6.00 -1.82 0.66
N ASP A 171 -5.38 -2.72 1.42
CA ASP A 171 -5.61 -4.16 1.29
C ASP A 171 -6.78 -4.61 2.19
N TRP A 172 -7.98 -4.50 1.64
CA TRP A 172 -9.21 -4.78 2.38
C TRP A 172 -9.23 -6.20 2.89
N SER A 173 -9.61 -6.35 4.16
CA SER A 173 -9.41 -7.61 4.86
C SER A 173 -10.65 -8.08 5.60
N ALA A 174 -11.10 -9.31 5.33
CA ALA A 174 -12.14 -9.98 6.08
C ALA A 174 -11.51 -10.92 7.12
N ARG A 175 -11.22 -10.39 8.31
CA ARG A 175 -10.35 -11.03 9.33
C ARG A 175 -10.86 -12.38 9.81
N ASP A 176 -12.17 -12.54 9.87
CA ASP A 176 -12.83 -13.76 10.32
C ASP A 176 -12.82 -14.87 9.27
N ILE A 177 -12.92 -14.51 7.98
CA ILE A 177 -12.71 -15.44 6.87
C ILE A 177 -11.23 -15.83 6.82
N GLN A 178 -10.33 -14.84 6.85
CA GLN A 178 -8.89 -15.03 6.83
C GLN A 178 -8.43 -15.97 7.96
N ALA A 179 -8.87 -15.72 9.20
CA ALA A 179 -8.47 -16.52 10.36
C ALA A 179 -8.85 -18.01 10.23
N TRP A 180 -9.93 -18.32 9.52
CA TRP A 180 -10.37 -19.69 9.30
C TRP A 180 -9.61 -20.40 8.16
N GLU A 181 -9.27 -19.68 7.10
CA GLU A 181 -8.69 -20.30 5.89
C GLU A 181 -7.16 -20.34 5.86
N TYR A 182 -6.47 -19.42 6.55
CA TYR A 182 -5.07 -19.11 6.20
C TYR A 182 -4.06 -20.20 6.60
N VAL A 183 -4.42 -21.12 7.50
CA VAL A 183 -3.51 -22.20 7.90
C VAL A 183 -3.74 -23.41 7.00
N PRO A 184 -2.70 -23.95 6.33
CA PRO A 184 -1.28 -23.55 6.36
C PRO A 184 -0.83 -22.66 5.19
N LEU A 185 -1.73 -22.30 4.27
CA LEU A 185 -1.35 -21.82 2.93
C LEU A 185 -1.24 -20.29 2.78
N GLY A 186 -1.55 -19.54 3.83
CA GLY A 186 -1.56 -18.09 3.84
C GLY A 186 -2.93 -17.47 3.49
N PRO A 187 -3.04 -16.13 3.55
CA PRO A 187 -4.28 -15.42 3.25
C PRO A 187 -4.78 -15.66 1.82
N PHE A 188 -6.10 -15.80 1.64
CA PHE A 188 -6.69 -16.00 0.32
C PHE A 188 -7.99 -15.19 0.13
N LEU A 189 -9.17 -15.78 0.38
CA LEU A 189 -10.47 -15.10 0.22
C LEU A 189 -10.69 -13.98 1.24
N GLY A 190 -9.99 -14.03 2.36
CA GLY A 190 -9.92 -12.96 3.33
C GLY A 190 -9.30 -11.67 2.79
N LYS A 191 -8.68 -11.70 1.61
CA LYS A 191 -7.99 -10.57 0.95
C LYS A 191 -8.50 -10.32 -0.48
N SER A 192 -8.66 -11.39 -1.27
CA SER A 192 -8.86 -11.31 -2.73
C SER A 192 -10.20 -10.73 -3.20
N PHE A 193 -11.04 -10.18 -2.31
CA PHE A 193 -12.32 -9.57 -2.66
C PHE A 193 -12.18 -8.11 -3.07
N GLY A 194 -11.07 -7.46 -2.72
CA GLY A 194 -10.78 -6.10 -3.17
C GLY A 194 -9.49 -5.56 -2.56
N THR A 195 -8.70 -4.88 -3.37
CA THR A 195 -7.55 -4.08 -2.93
C THR A 195 -7.62 -2.76 -3.68
N THR A 196 -7.55 -1.61 -3.01
CA THR A 196 -7.67 -0.30 -3.67
C THR A 196 -6.31 0.38 -3.77
N ILE A 197 -6.00 1.05 -4.89
CA ILE A 197 -4.79 1.89 -5.01
C ILE A 197 -5.12 3.34 -5.39
N SER A 198 -4.29 4.29 -4.98
CA SER A 198 -4.36 5.68 -5.47
C SER A 198 -3.96 5.76 -6.95
N PRO A 199 -4.54 6.69 -7.73
CA PRO A 199 -4.31 6.75 -9.18
C PRO A 199 -2.94 7.29 -9.60
N TRP A 200 -2.32 8.13 -8.77
CA TRP A 200 -1.06 8.80 -9.10
C TRP A 200 0.14 8.05 -8.53
N ILE A 201 1.01 7.54 -9.40
CA ILE A 201 2.28 6.95 -9.00
C ILE A 201 3.29 8.08 -8.78
N VAL A 202 3.73 8.26 -7.53
CA VAL A 202 4.78 9.23 -7.19
C VAL A 202 6.13 8.57 -7.39
N THR A 203 6.96 9.13 -8.28
CA THR A 203 8.25 8.51 -8.64
C THR A 203 9.25 8.57 -7.49
N LEU A 204 10.16 7.59 -7.39
CA LEU A 204 11.20 7.62 -6.36
C LEU A 204 12.09 8.89 -6.46
N ASP A 205 12.35 9.39 -7.68
CA ASP A 205 13.08 10.65 -7.87
C ASP A 205 12.33 11.88 -7.30
N ALA A 206 11.00 11.82 -7.14
CA ALA A 206 10.23 12.87 -6.46
C ALA A 206 10.28 12.75 -4.93
N LEU A 207 10.58 11.55 -4.42
CA LEU A 207 10.69 11.25 -3.00
C LEU A 207 12.11 11.43 -2.45
N GLU A 208 13.13 11.47 -3.31
CA GLU A 208 14.53 11.61 -2.91
C GLU A 208 14.81 12.77 -1.92
N PRO A 209 14.20 13.96 -2.04
CA PRO A 209 14.37 15.04 -1.06
C PRO A 209 13.86 14.71 0.35
N PHE A 210 13.07 13.65 0.50
CA PHE A 210 12.45 13.18 1.74
C PHE A 210 13.03 11.83 2.19
N ALA A 211 14.15 11.39 1.60
CA ALA A 211 14.86 10.22 2.07
C ALA A 211 15.32 10.43 3.53
N CYS A 212 15.19 9.38 4.34
CA CYS A 212 15.66 9.33 5.72
C CYS A 212 16.35 7.99 5.97
N ASP A 213 17.04 7.85 7.10
CA ASP A 213 17.62 6.56 7.48
C ASP A 213 16.51 5.52 7.68
N ALA A 214 16.74 4.30 7.21
CA ALA A 214 15.86 3.18 7.52
C ALA A 214 16.02 2.73 8.98
N PRO A 215 15.00 2.09 9.59
CA PRO A 215 15.13 1.52 10.92
C PRO A 215 16.31 0.55 11.04
N ASN A 216 17.02 0.60 12.17
CA ASN A 216 18.13 -0.33 12.44
C ASN A 216 17.66 -1.78 12.48
N GLN A 217 18.33 -2.65 11.72
CA GLN A 217 17.99 -4.06 11.64
C GLN A 217 18.86 -4.90 12.61
N ILE A 218 18.18 -5.65 13.48
CA ILE A 218 18.80 -6.56 14.45
C ILE A 218 18.02 -7.89 14.43
N PRO A 219 18.66 -9.03 14.07
CA PRO A 219 20.05 -9.14 13.62
C PRO A 219 20.30 -8.45 12.28
N GLN A 220 21.58 -8.27 11.94
CA GLN A 220 21.97 -7.81 10.61
C GLN A 220 21.49 -8.81 9.55
N PRO A 221 20.91 -8.35 8.43
CA PRO A 221 20.49 -9.23 7.34
C PRO A 221 21.66 -10.00 6.74
N LEU A 222 21.33 -11.09 6.03
CA LEU A 222 22.32 -11.79 5.20
C LEU A 222 22.85 -10.87 4.08
N PRO A 223 24.04 -11.13 3.52
CA PRO A 223 24.70 -10.24 2.56
C PRO A 223 23.85 -9.82 1.35
N TYR A 224 22.95 -10.68 0.86
CA TYR A 224 22.09 -10.35 -0.29
C TYR A 224 21.00 -9.30 0.01
N LEU A 225 20.73 -9.02 1.29
CA LEU A 225 19.82 -7.96 1.77
C LEU A 225 20.58 -6.80 2.42
N ALA A 226 21.92 -6.86 2.45
CA ALA A 226 22.73 -5.83 3.07
C ALA A 226 22.93 -4.65 2.10
N GLU A 227 22.17 -3.59 2.31
CA GLU A 227 22.24 -2.35 1.53
C GLU A 227 23.50 -1.56 1.88
N LYS A 228 24.19 -1.04 0.88
CA LYS A 228 25.29 -0.07 1.09
C LYS A 228 24.78 1.26 1.65
N VAL A 229 23.58 1.64 1.25
CA VAL A 229 22.85 2.82 1.73
C VAL A 229 21.43 2.36 2.04
N SER A 230 21.14 2.14 3.33
CA SER A 230 19.81 1.76 3.77
C SER A 230 19.00 3.02 4.06
N LYS A 231 17.97 3.26 3.24
CA LYS A 231 17.13 4.45 3.35
C LYS A 231 15.66 4.09 3.30
N ASN A 232 14.87 4.93 3.94
CA ASN A 232 13.43 4.97 3.86
C ASN A 232 12.98 6.38 3.42
N TYR A 233 11.69 6.66 3.42
CA TYR A 233 11.15 7.96 3.03
C TYR A 233 10.23 8.51 4.12
N ASP A 234 10.37 9.80 4.43
CA ASP A 234 9.45 10.52 5.30
C ASP A 234 8.17 10.86 4.52
N ILE A 235 7.17 9.99 4.67
CA ILE A 235 5.86 10.11 4.04
C ILE A 235 4.84 10.02 5.16
N SER A 236 4.25 11.16 5.51
CA SER A 236 3.17 11.20 6.49
C SER A 236 1.91 10.57 5.87
N LEU A 237 1.32 9.62 6.58
CA LEU A 237 0.15 8.85 6.16
C LEU A 237 -1.02 9.09 7.13
N GLU A 238 -2.21 9.26 6.59
CA GLU A 238 -3.43 9.44 7.38
C GLU A 238 -4.55 8.56 6.82
N VAL A 239 -5.30 7.90 7.72
CA VAL A 239 -6.56 7.23 7.39
C VAL A 239 -7.69 7.97 8.08
N ARG A 240 -8.72 8.28 7.30
CA ARG A 240 -10.00 8.79 7.78
C ARG A 240 -11.11 7.79 7.51
N VAL A 241 -12.06 7.70 8.42
CA VAL A 241 -13.30 6.93 8.25
C VAL A 241 -14.47 7.90 8.30
N LYS A 242 -15.31 7.89 7.28
CA LYS A 242 -16.59 8.61 7.21
C LYS A 242 -17.72 7.61 7.47
N PRO A 243 -18.38 7.65 8.65
CA PRO A 243 -19.45 6.73 8.96
C PRO A 243 -20.65 6.88 8.02
N ALA A 244 -21.38 5.79 7.80
CA ALA A 244 -22.59 5.79 6.98
C ALA A 244 -23.58 6.91 7.38
N GLY A 245 -24.00 7.73 6.41
CA GLY A 245 -24.97 8.80 6.61
C GLY A 245 -24.46 10.02 7.37
N GLN A 246 -23.17 10.09 7.70
CA GLN A 246 -22.54 11.29 8.27
C GLN A 246 -21.82 12.09 7.18
N GLU A 247 -21.73 13.41 7.33
CA GLU A 247 -20.95 14.27 6.42
C GLU A 247 -19.47 14.36 6.82
N GLU A 248 -19.20 14.28 8.12
CA GLU A 248 -17.85 14.39 8.68
C GLU A 248 -17.09 13.07 8.61
N SER A 249 -15.80 13.16 8.27
CA SER A 249 -14.84 12.05 8.34
C SER A 249 -13.92 12.23 9.55
N PHE A 250 -13.61 11.15 10.26
CA PHE A 250 -12.76 11.18 11.45
C PHE A 250 -11.40 10.54 11.16
N THR A 251 -10.30 11.20 11.54
CA THR A 251 -8.97 10.58 11.48
C THR A 251 -8.85 9.46 12.50
N VAL A 252 -8.55 8.26 12.04
CA VAL A 252 -8.39 7.06 12.88
C VAL A 252 -6.96 6.60 13.01
N THR A 253 -6.08 6.98 12.07
CA THR A 253 -4.64 6.73 12.18
C THR A 253 -3.83 7.87 11.59
N ARG A 254 -2.68 8.14 12.21
CA ARG A 254 -1.60 8.96 11.66
C ARG A 254 -0.30 8.18 11.82
N SER A 255 0.25 7.74 10.69
CA SER A 255 1.44 6.90 10.65
C SER A 255 2.47 7.51 9.69
N ASN A 256 3.57 6.82 9.49
CA ASN A 256 4.61 7.24 8.56
C ASN A 256 5.24 6.02 7.87
N PHE A 257 5.52 6.16 6.58
CA PHE A 257 6.22 5.15 5.79
C PHE A 257 7.62 4.82 6.36
N ASN A 258 8.26 5.78 7.02
CA ASN A 258 9.58 5.61 7.63
C ASN A 258 9.65 4.56 8.76
N HIS A 259 8.51 4.05 9.22
CA HIS A 259 8.43 2.96 10.20
C HIS A 259 8.63 1.56 9.60
N LEU A 260 8.63 1.41 8.26
CA LEU A 260 8.88 0.11 7.63
C LEU A 260 10.28 -0.40 7.94
N TYR A 261 10.35 -1.62 8.47
CA TYR A 261 11.60 -2.26 8.88
C TYR A 261 12.37 -2.84 7.70
N TRP A 262 11.65 -3.48 6.76
CA TRP A 262 12.22 -3.92 5.49
C TRP A 262 11.95 -2.86 4.42
N THR A 263 13.01 -2.41 3.75
CA THR A 263 12.93 -1.38 2.70
C THR A 263 12.32 -1.94 1.42
N LEU A 264 11.82 -1.07 0.54
CA LEU A 264 11.30 -1.50 -0.79
C LEU A 264 12.37 -2.21 -1.63
N THR A 265 13.62 -1.77 -1.51
CA THR A 265 14.78 -2.35 -2.18
C THR A 265 15.11 -3.75 -1.65
N GLN A 266 15.03 -3.97 -0.33
CA GLN A 266 15.13 -5.31 0.26
C GLN A 266 13.97 -6.23 -0.15
N GLN A 267 12.74 -5.71 -0.18
CA GLN A 267 11.56 -6.47 -0.63
C GLN A 267 11.75 -6.97 -2.08
N LEU A 268 12.13 -6.09 -3.00
CA LEU A 268 12.36 -6.43 -4.40
C LEU A 268 13.53 -7.41 -4.58
N ALA A 269 14.65 -7.19 -3.89
CA ALA A 269 15.80 -8.09 -3.92
C ALA A 269 15.44 -9.49 -3.40
N HIS A 270 14.71 -9.57 -2.29
CA HIS A 270 14.23 -10.85 -1.75
C HIS A 270 13.29 -11.55 -2.72
N HIS A 271 12.36 -10.83 -3.34
CA HIS A 271 11.40 -11.41 -4.25
C HIS A 271 12.06 -12.08 -5.46
N THR A 272 13.20 -11.54 -5.93
CA THR A 272 13.91 -12.03 -7.11
C THR A 272 15.05 -12.99 -6.79
N ILE A 273 15.43 -13.19 -5.51
CA ILE A 273 16.64 -13.95 -5.14
C ILE A 273 16.61 -15.42 -5.61
N ASN A 274 15.41 -15.99 -5.76
CA ASN A 274 15.24 -17.36 -6.27
C ASN A 274 15.16 -17.44 -7.81
N GLY A 275 15.32 -16.31 -8.51
CA GLY A 275 15.17 -16.19 -9.95
C GLY A 275 13.76 -15.81 -10.42
N CYS A 276 12.80 -15.52 -9.55
CA CYS A 276 11.49 -15.00 -9.95
C CYS A 276 11.65 -13.75 -10.83
N ASN A 277 10.95 -13.70 -11.97
CA ASN A 277 11.00 -12.59 -12.90
C ASN A 277 9.87 -11.59 -12.60
N LEU A 278 10.24 -10.41 -12.12
CA LEU A 278 9.34 -9.27 -12.07
C LEU A 278 9.15 -8.68 -13.47
N ARG A 279 8.05 -7.97 -13.67
CA ARG A 279 7.65 -7.36 -14.94
C ARG A 279 7.24 -5.90 -14.74
N PRO A 280 7.34 -5.05 -15.78
CA PRO A 280 6.85 -3.68 -15.71
C PRO A 280 5.38 -3.61 -15.35
N GLY A 281 5.07 -2.91 -14.26
CA GLY A 281 3.72 -2.78 -13.71
C GLY A 281 3.32 -3.86 -12.71
N ASP A 282 4.21 -4.79 -12.32
CA ASP A 282 3.97 -5.58 -11.11
C ASP A 282 3.92 -4.67 -9.88
N LEU A 283 3.10 -5.07 -8.90
CA LEU A 283 2.83 -4.28 -7.70
C LEU A 283 3.33 -5.01 -6.45
N LEU A 284 4.10 -4.32 -5.61
CA LEU A 284 4.64 -4.86 -4.36
C LEU A 284 4.10 -4.07 -3.17
N GLY A 285 3.09 -4.62 -2.48
CA GLY A 285 2.51 -4.06 -1.27
C GLY A 285 3.46 -4.15 -0.08
N THR A 286 3.50 -3.12 0.76
CA THR A 286 4.46 -3.06 1.88
C THR A 286 4.14 -4.02 3.03
N GLY A 287 2.89 -4.47 3.11
CA GLY A 287 2.26 -4.88 4.35
C GLY A 287 1.79 -3.66 5.14
N THR A 288 0.78 -3.89 5.99
CA THR A 288 0.19 -2.86 6.86
C THR A 288 1.26 -2.04 7.60
N ILE A 289 1.19 -0.72 7.47
CA ILE A 289 2.12 0.25 8.06
C ILE A 289 1.60 0.71 9.41
N SER A 290 2.13 0.10 10.48
CA SER A 290 1.95 0.58 11.86
C SER A 290 3.21 1.25 12.39
N GLY A 291 3.04 2.31 13.18
CA GLY A 291 4.09 2.94 13.97
C GLY A 291 4.10 2.49 15.44
N PRO A 292 4.95 3.10 16.28
CA PRO A 292 5.13 2.72 17.68
C PRO A 292 3.92 3.05 18.57
N GLU A 293 3.21 4.14 18.26
CA GLU A 293 2.11 4.63 19.08
C GLU A 293 0.75 4.06 18.62
N PRO A 294 -0.22 3.83 19.52
CA PRO A 294 -1.54 3.31 19.17
C PRO A 294 -2.27 4.09 18.08
N GLU A 295 -2.11 5.41 18.04
CA GLU A 295 -2.70 6.30 17.04
C GLU A 295 -2.07 6.15 15.65
N SER A 296 -0.99 5.38 15.54
CA SER A 296 -0.27 5.10 14.29
C SER A 296 -0.45 3.66 13.80
N TYR A 297 -1.37 2.90 14.40
CA TYR A 297 -1.67 1.54 13.97
C TYR A 297 -2.44 1.53 12.65
N GLY A 298 -2.07 0.62 11.74
CA GLY A 298 -2.48 0.64 10.34
C GLY A 298 -3.78 -0.09 10.01
N CYS A 299 -4.47 -0.69 10.98
CA CYS A 299 -5.76 -1.35 10.77
C CYS A 299 -6.66 -1.34 12.01
N LEU A 300 -7.96 -1.60 11.85
CA LEU A 300 -8.91 -1.66 12.97
C LEU A 300 -8.66 -2.86 13.87
N LEU A 301 -8.13 -3.98 13.34
CA LEU A 301 -7.68 -5.10 14.17
C LEU A 301 -6.72 -4.64 15.27
N GLU A 302 -5.78 -3.76 14.94
CA GLU A 302 -4.83 -3.21 15.91
C GLU A 302 -5.45 -2.09 16.77
N LEU A 303 -6.08 -1.09 16.13
CA LEU A 303 -6.68 0.08 16.80
C LEU A 303 -7.70 -0.34 17.87
N THR A 304 -8.47 -1.39 17.59
CA THR A 304 -9.53 -1.89 18.48
C THR A 304 -9.09 -3.11 19.28
N TRP A 305 -7.85 -3.57 19.09
CA TRP A 305 -7.30 -4.77 19.71
C TRP A 305 -8.23 -5.97 19.55
N ASN A 306 -8.52 -6.32 18.29
CA ASN A 306 -9.46 -7.36 17.87
C ASN A 306 -10.89 -7.16 18.41
N GLY A 307 -11.36 -5.92 18.44
CA GLY A 307 -12.69 -5.54 18.92
C GLY A 307 -12.89 -5.61 20.43
N THR A 308 -11.81 -5.72 21.21
CA THR A 308 -11.87 -5.64 22.69
C THR A 308 -11.94 -4.19 23.17
N LYS A 309 -11.47 -3.23 22.36
CA LYS A 309 -11.62 -1.80 22.55
C LYS A 309 -12.58 -1.22 21.50
N GLU A 310 -13.11 -0.05 21.78
CA GLU A 310 -13.93 0.70 20.83
C GLU A 310 -13.17 1.92 20.34
N LEU A 311 -13.25 2.17 19.03
CA LEU A 311 -12.71 3.36 18.38
C LEU A 311 -13.82 4.40 18.23
N SER A 312 -13.62 5.60 18.78
CA SER A 312 -14.60 6.69 18.69
C SER A 312 -14.54 7.40 17.34
N LEU A 313 -15.70 7.53 16.68
CA LEU A 313 -15.92 8.34 15.47
C LEU A 313 -17.02 9.37 15.77
N GLY A 314 -16.73 10.27 16.71
CA GLY A 314 -17.69 11.28 17.18
C GLY A 314 -18.77 10.68 18.09
N LYS A 315 -20.00 10.54 17.57
CA LYS A 315 -21.15 9.98 18.32
C LYS A 315 -21.32 8.47 18.15
N THR A 316 -20.58 7.86 17.23
CA THR A 316 -20.60 6.43 16.94
C THR A 316 -19.25 5.80 17.27
N THR A 317 -19.23 4.50 17.48
CA THR A 317 -17.98 3.74 17.67
C THR A 317 -17.80 2.67 16.61
N ARG A 318 -16.57 2.19 16.44
CA ARG A 318 -16.24 1.05 15.58
C ARG A 318 -15.37 0.04 16.33
N LYS A 319 -15.58 -1.22 15.96
CA LYS A 319 -14.64 -2.33 16.20
C LYS A 319 -14.04 -2.81 14.88
N PHE A 320 -14.88 -2.89 13.87
CA PHE A 320 -14.58 -3.21 12.48
C PHE A 320 -15.48 -2.35 11.59
N LEU A 321 -15.26 -2.36 10.28
CA LEU A 321 -16.03 -1.55 9.33
C LEU A 321 -17.50 -2.01 9.24
N GLU A 322 -18.41 -1.04 9.25
CA GLU A 322 -19.84 -1.23 9.03
C GLU A 322 -20.22 -0.91 7.58
N ASP A 323 -21.39 -1.39 7.14
CA ASP A 323 -21.89 -1.08 5.80
C ASP A 323 -22.17 0.43 5.67
N GLY A 324 -21.73 1.01 4.56
CA GLY A 324 -21.85 2.44 4.27
C GLY A 324 -20.69 3.29 4.79
N ASP A 325 -19.77 2.74 5.59
CA ASP A 325 -18.53 3.42 5.96
C ASP A 325 -17.67 3.65 4.72
N GLU A 326 -17.08 4.83 4.60
CA GLU A 326 -16.06 5.16 3.59
C GLU A 326 -14.70 5.32 4.27
N VAL A 327 -13.69 4.60 3.77
CA VAL A 327 -12.31 4.71 4.24
C VAL A 327 -11.52 5.52 3.23
N ILE A 328 -10.75 6.51 3.71
CA ILE A 328 -10.02 7.46 2.86
C ILE A 328 -8.58 7.56 3.38
N PHE A 329 -7.63 7.08 2.58
CA PHE A 329 -6.21 7.22 2.84
C PHE A 329 -5.68 8.47 2.14
N SER A 330 -4.73 9.13 2.78
CA SER A 330 -3.95 10.21 2.16
C SER A 330 -2.49 10.12 2.59
N GLY A 331 -1.60 10.57 1.71
CA GLY A 331 -0.16 10.56 1.93
C GLY A 331 0.49 11.83 1.41
N CYS A 332 1.46 12.36 2.16
CA CYS A 332 2.13 13.60 1.81
C CYS A 332 3.53 13.69 2.42
N CYS A 333 4.52 13.98 1.58
CA CYS A 333 5.82 14.48 2.03
C CYS A 333 5.75 16.01 2.24
N LYS A 334 6.33 16.51 3.32
CA LYS A 334 6.33 17.94 3.67
C LYS A 334 7.68 18.57 3.35
N GLY A 335 7.71 19.46 2.35
CA GLY A 335 8.87 20.26 2.00
C GLY A 335 8.82 21.66 2.60
N ASN A 336 9.88 22.46 2.37
CA ASN A 336 9.89 23.87 2.76
C ASN A 336 9.05 24.71 1.77
N GLY A 337 7.78 24.95 2.11
CA GLY A 337 6.86 25.74 1.29
C GLY A 337 6.21 24.98 0.12
N TYR A 338 6.37 23.65 0.06
CA TYR A 338 5.73 22.79 -0.93
C TYR A 338 5.45 21.40 -0.36
N ASN A 339 4.62 20.63 -1.06
CA ASN A 339 4.27 19.25 -0.69
C ASN A 339 4.39 18.34 -1.90
N VAL A 340 4.72 17.06 -1.67
CA VAL A 340 4.56 15.98 -2.66
C VAL A 340 3.46 15.05 -2.14
N GLY A 341 2.28 15.15 -2.72
CA GLY A 341 1.08 14.43 -2.30
C GLY A 341 0.72 13.27 -3.22
N PHE A 342 0.01 12.29 -2.67
CA PHE A 342 -0.40 11.07 -3.36
C PHE A 342 -1.86 11.07 -3.84
N GLY A 343 -2.59 12.17 -3.62
CA GLY A 343 -4.04 12.18 -3.74
C GLY A 343 -4.69 11.31 -2.66
N THR A 344 -5.74 10.57 -3.02
CA THR A 344 -6.45 9.69 -2.10
C THR A 344 -6.51 8.25 -2.62
N CYS A 345 -6.54 7.30 -1.69
CA CYS A 345 -6.99 5.92 -1.91
C CYS A 345 -8.25 5.73 -1.05
N SER A 346 -9.42 5.69 -1.66
CA SER A 346 -10.69 5.57 -0.95
C SER A 346 -11.60 4.48 -1.50
N GLY A 347 -12.51 4.00 -0.65
CA GLY A 347 -13.57 3.08 -1.03
C GLY A 347 -14.65 3.04 0.03
N LYS A 348 -15.90 2.91 -0.41
CA LYS A 348 -17.06 2.78 0.47
C LYS A 348 -17.49 1.32 0.57
N ILE A 349 -17.82 0.88 1.78
CA ILE A 349 -18.31 -0.47 2.02
C ILE A 349 -19.78 -0.56 1.62
N LEU A 350 -20.09 -1.47 0.70
CA LEU A 350 -21.45 -1.82 0.35
C LEU A 350 -21.90 -3.09 1.10
N PRO A 351 -23.20 -3.20 1.42
CA PRO A 351 -23.75 -4.41 1.99
C PRO A 351 -23.45 -5.63 1.13
N SER A 352 -23.30 -6.77 1.80
CA SER A 352 -23.12 -8.04 1.13
C SER A 352 -24.35 -8.39 0.29
N LEU A 353 -24.14 -8.96 -0.91
CA LEU A 353 -25.23 -9.41 -1.77
C LEU A 353 -25.94 -10.65 -1.16
N PRO A 354 -27.23 -10.87 -1.45
CA PRO A 354 -28.03 -11.98 -0.89
C PRO A 354 -27.41 -13.38 -1.03
#